data_AF-A0A4S8L2E9-F1
#
_entry.id   AF-A0A4S8L2E9-F1
#
_cell.length_a   1.000
_cell.length_b   1.000
_cell.length_c   1.000
_cell.angle_alpha   90.00
_cell.angle_beta   90.00
_cell.angle_gamma   90.00
#
_symmetry.space_group_name_H-M   'P 1'
#
loop_
_entity.id
_entity.type
_entity.pdbx_description
1 polymer ?
#
loop_
_entity_poly.entity_id
_entity_poly.type
_entity_poly.pdbx_seq_one_letter_code
_entity_poly.pdbx_strand_id
1 'polypeptide(L)'
;YVQKDKSTRKDTQLGGGGFWACAGARIWLKPNAICMPVGGNSLTDLPGQLAGQLEKLDVQDEISMWIWREERTGGSILQSEIKYDGHERSFRYLNPRDPLTLSCIPSTSQIHSARYLHFCCPPSNLSSSLEHLLTYPGRSLVVYEPIPSACSPDHYSALRDVLPNVDIFSPNHEELELFFDISERIPHEDFYQRIESYCETRYHDLGAKTIIVRAGSHESFISNRNEAFGKIGSEWLPPYRTPTKRLRWSRIQLALGIVF
;
A
#
# COMPACT_ATOMS: atom_id res chain seq x y z
N TYR A 1 -31.44 10.74 -22.95
CA TYR A 1 -32.32 9.59 -23.27
C TYR A 1 -32.25 8.59 -22.14
N VAL A 2 -33.41 8.06 -21.75
CA VAL A 2 -33.65 7.26 -20.53
C VAL A 2 -33.62 5.77 -20.89
N GLN A 3 -32.85 4.99 -20.13
CA GLN A 3 -33.36 3.78 -19.49
C GLN A 3 -32.70 3.72 -18.10
N LYS A 4 -33.55 3.88 -17.07
CA LYS A 4 -33.17 3.93 -15.65
C LYS A 4 -33.04 2.51 -15.13
N ASP A 5 -31.82 2.08 -14.84
CA ASP A 5 -31.60 1.05 -13.83
C ASP A 5 -31.52 1.71 -12.44
N LYS A 6 -32.20 1.10 -11.47
CA LYS A 6 -32.68 1.74 -10.23
C LYS A 6 -31.71 1.67 -9.03
N SER A 7 -30.40 1.50 -9.24
CA SER A 7 -29.44 1.32 -8.12
C SER A 7 -28.19 2.21 -8.10
N THR A 8 -28.00 3.17 -9.02
CA THR A 8 -26.77 3.99 -9.01
C THR A 8 -26.84 5.15 -8.02
N ARG A 9 -26.87 4.83 -6.72
CA ARG A 9 -26.52 5.78 -5.68
C ARG A 9 -25.03 6.08 -5.83
N LYS A 10 -24.69 7.29 -6.28
CA LYS A 10 -23.31 7.78 -6.24
C LYS A 10 -23.02 8.23 -4.82
N ASP A 11 -22.65 7.27 -3.97
CA ASP A 11 -22.21 7.57 -2.61
C ASP A 11 -20.74 8.00 -2.66
N THR A 12 -20.48 9.29 -2.44
CA THR A 12 -19.12 9.83 -2.34
C THR A 12 -18.56 9.53 -0.95
N GLN A 13 -17.36 8.96 -0.90
CA GLN A 13 -16.68 8.60 0.34
C GLN A 13 -15.18 8.85 0.24
N LEU A 14 -14.51 8.99 1.39
CA LEU A 14 -13.05 8.93 1.45
C LEU A 14 -12.55 7.56 0.95
N GLY A 15 -11.40 7.56 0.28
CA GLY A 15 -10.87 6.35 -0.33
C GLY A 15 -9.39 6.42 -0.65
N GLY A 16 -8.88 5.32 -1.21
CA GLY A 16 -7.45 5.11 -1.49
C GLY A 16 -6.81 4.13 -0.50
N GLY A 17 -5.96 3.23 -1.00
CA GLY A 17 -5.30 2.21 -0.17
C GLY A 17 -4.49 2.82 0.98
N GLY A 18 -3.70 3.85 0.70
CA GLY A 18 -2.93 4.56 1.72
C GLY A 18 -3.80 5.22 2.81
N PHE A 19 -5.00 5.70 2.45
CA PHE A 19 -5.94 6.28 3.43
C PHE A 19 -6.42 5.22 4.40
N TRP A 20 -6.87 4.08 3.89
CA TRP A 20 -7.34 2.98 4.73
C TRP A 20 -6.20 2.33 5.52
N ALA A 21 -4.97 2.31 4.99
CA ALA A 21 -3.78 1.91 5.74
C ALA A 21 -3.55 2.80 6.96
N CYS A 22 -3.61 4.12 6.78
CA CYS A 22 -3.45 5.08 7.87
C CYS A 22 -4.59 5.00 8.88
N ALA A 23 -5.85 4.94 8.41
CA ALA A 23 -7.01 4.79 9.28
C ALA A 23 -6.99 3.46 10.06
N GLY A 24 -6.54 2.36 9.45
CA GLY A 24 -6.34 1.09 10.15
C GLY A 24 -5.24 1.16 11.20
N ALA A 25 -4.11 1.80 10.88
CA ALA A 25 -3.02 2.01 11.82
C ALA A 25 -3.44 2.80 13.08
N ARG A 26 -4.49 3.63 12.99
CA ARG A 26 -5.07 4.36 14.14
C ARG A 26 -5.71 3.50 15.21
N ILE A 27 -5.92 2.21 14.95
CA ILE A 27 -6.31 1.24 15.98
C ILE A 27 -5.21 1.14 17.05
N TRP A 28 -3.94 1.31 16.66
CA TRP A 28 -2.78 1.13 17.54
C TRP A 28 -1.96 2.40 17.76
N LEU A 29 -1.99 3.34 16.82
CA LEU A 29 -1.16 4.55 16.81
C LEU A 29 -2.00 5.81 17.07
N LYS A 30 -1.38 6.80 17.71
CA LYS A 30 -1.91 8.17 17.80
C LYS A 30 -1.82 8.86 16.42
N PRO A 31 -2.65 9.90 16.13
CA PRO A 31 -2.62 10.54 14.81
C PRO A 31 -1.24 11.15 14.51
N ASN A 32 -0.63 11.84 15.48
CA ASN A 32 0.68 12.48 15.36
C ASN A 32 1.86 11.52 15.06
N ALA A 33 1.66 10.20 15.17
CA ALA A 33 2.64 9.18 14.81
C ALA A 33 2.50 8.72 13.35
N ILE A 34 1.54 9.26 12.60
CA ILE A 34 1.25 8.92 11.22
C ILE A 34 1.39 10.17 10.36
N CYS A 35 1.87 9.98 9.14
CA CYS A 35 2.08 11.03 8.16
C CYS A 35 1.55 10.55 6.82
N MET A 36 0.50 11.19 6.31
CA MET A 36 -0.09 10.82 5.02
C MET A 36 -0.25 12.03 4.12
N PRO A 37 0.43 12.07 2.96
CA PRO A 37 0.11 13.01 1.91
C PRO A 37 -1.32 12.82 1.41
N VAL A 38 -2.08 13.90 1.39
CA VAL A 38 -3.47 13.94 0.90
C VAL A 38 -3.56 14.75 -0.38
N GLY A 39 -4.57 14.44 -1.20
CA GLY A 39 -4.87 15.22 -2.41
C GLY A 39 -5.65 16.49 -2.08
N GLY A 40 -5.48 17.52 -2.90
CA GLY A 40 -5.95 18.89 -2.65
C GLY A 40 -4.94 19.74 -1.88
N ASN A 41 -5.18 21.05 -1.82
CA ASN A 41 -4.28 22.02 -1.18
C ASN A 41 -4.60 22.21 0.30
N SER A 42 -5.85 21.97 0.70
CA SER A 42 -6.30 22.13 2.08
C SER A 42 -7.59 21.38 2.37
N LEU A 43 -7.92 21.25 3.66
CA LEU A 43 -9.18 20.67 4.13
C LEU A 43 -10.41 21.38 3.54
N THR A 44 -10.33 22.69 3.25
CA THR A 44 -11.44 23.48 2.70
C THR A 44 -11.77 23.15 1.24
N ASP A 45 -10.88 22.45 0.54
CA ASP A 45 -11.14 22.00 -0.83
C ASP A 45 -12.11 20.80 -0.86
N LEU A 46 -12.31 20.13 0.28
CA LEU A 46 -13.16 18.94 0.40
C LEU A 46 -14.64 19.31 0.66
N PRO A 47 -15.59 18.52 0.13
CA PRO A 47 -16.99 18.57 0.58
C PRO A 47 -17.07 18.44 2.10
N GLY A 48 -17.89 19.27 2.76
CA GLY A 48 -17.91 19.38 4.23
C GLY A 48 -18.11 18.06 4.99
N GLN A 49 -18.86 17.10 4.41
CA GLN A 49 -19.00 15.76 4.98
C GLN A 49 -17.67 15.00 5.02
N LEU A 50 -16.86 15.09 3.97
CA LEU A 50 -15.56 14.42 3.89
C LEU A 50 -14.51 15.13 4.75
N ALA A 51 -14.54 16.47 4.78
CA ALA A 51 -13.71 17.27 5.69
C ALA A 51 -13.94 16.86 7.15
N GLY A 52 -15.20 16.80 7.58
CA GLY A 52 -15.55 16.37 8.94
C GLY A 52 -15.21 14.90 9.25
N GLN A 53 -14.99 14.05 8.24
CA GLN A 53 -14.46 12.70 8.45
C GLN A 53 -12.94 12.71 8.69
N LEU A 54 -12.19 13.52 7.95
CA LEU A 54 -10.75 13.67 8.16
C LEU A 54 -10.42 14.33 9.50
N GLU A 55 -11.19 15.33 9.91
CA GLU A 55 -11.02 16.00 11.22
C GLU A 55 -11.19 15.04 12.39
N LYS A 56 -12.18 14.14 12.32
CA LYS A 56 -12.40 13.11 13.36
C LYS A 56 -11.25 12.12 13.47
N LEU A 57 -10.48 11.95 12.40
CA LEU A 57 -9.33 11.08 12.36
C LEU A 57 -8.04 11.81 12.76
N ASP A 58 -8.02 13.12 12.98
CA ASP A 58 -6.79 13.87 13.28
C ASP A 58 -6.61 14.21 14.78
N VAL A 59 -5.49 14.86 15.15
CA VAL A 59 -5.39 15.63 16.41
C VAL A 59 -5.69 17.11 16.11
N GLN A 60 -6.54 17.77 16.90
CA GLN A 60 -6.82 19.19 16.73
C GLN A 60 -5.72 20.12 17.29
N ASP A 61 -4.98 19.67 18.30
CA ASP A 61 -4.02 20.49 19.07
C ASP A 61 -2.54 20.07 18.91
N GLU A 62 -2.22 19.20 17.94
CA GLU A 62 -0.85 18.74 17.68
C GLU A 62 -0.52 18.76 16.17
N ILE A 63 0.63 18.21 15.79
CA ILE A 63 1.01 18.05 14.39
C ILE A 63 0.01 17.11 13.70
N SER A 64 -0.68 17.64 12.69
CA SER A 64 -1.66 16.91 11.89
C SER A 64 -1.03 15.69 11.21
N MET A 65 -1.80 14.61 11.11
CA MET A 65 -1.41 13.44 10.33
C MET A 65 -1.52 13.66 8.82
N TRP A 66 -2.24 14.71 8.38
CA TRP A 66 -2.49 15.01 6.98
C TRP A 66 -1.45 15.99 6.44
N ILE A 67 -0.72 15.57 5.40
CA ILE A 67 0.27 16.40 4.73
C ILE A 67 -0.36 16.97 3.46
N TRP A 68 -0.69 18.25 3.52
CA TRP A 68 -1.17 19.01 2.38
C TRP A 68 -0.01 19.50 1.52
N ARG A 69 -0.21 19.52 0.21
CA ARG A 69 0.77 20.03 -0.75
C ARG A 69 0.04 20.74 -1.89
N GLU A 70 0.74 21.64 -2.55
CA GLU A 70 0.25 22.24 -3.77
C GLU A 70 0.27 21.21 -4.92
N GLU A 71 -0.88 20.97 -5.55
CA GLU A 71 -0.99 20.06 -6.69
C GLU A 71 -0.62 20.74 -8.02
N ARG A 72 0.08 20.02 -8.89
CA ARG A 72 0.53 20.53 -10.20
C ARG A 72 -0.60 20.50 -11.23
N THR A 73 -1.57 19.61 -11.09
CA THR A 73 -2.71 19.45 -12.02
C THR A 73 -3.88 20.40 -11.76
N GLY A 74 -3.68 21.47 -10.98
CA GLY A 74 -4.69 22.52 -10.80
C GLY A 74 -5.70 22.26 -9.67
N GLY A 75 -5.33 21.47 -8.66
CA GLY A 75 -5.96 21.47 -7.33
C GLY A 75 -7.29 20.72 -7.20
N SER A 76 -7.67 19.87 -8.16
CA SER A 76 -8.84 19.01 -7.98
C SER A 76 -8.46 17.75 -7.19
N ILE A 77 -9.10 17.54 -6.04
CA ILE A 77 -8.98 16.31 -5.25
C ILE A 77 -9.04 15.07 -6.15
N LEU A 78 -8.11 14.13 -5.95
CA LEU A 78 -8.09 12.88 -6.69
C LEU A 78 -9.38 12.08 -6.46
N GLN A 79 -10.08 11.78 -7.55
CA GLN A 79 -11.32 11.03 -7.57
C GLN A 79 -11.09 9.69 -8.26
N SER A 80 -11.76 8.67 -7.73
CA SER A 80 -11.80 7.35 -8.34
C SER A 80 -13.20 6.79 -8.25
N GLU A 81 -13.49 5.88 -9.18
CA GLU A 81 -14.74 5.15 -9.24
C GLU A 81 -14.43 3.68 -8.96
N ILE A 82 -15.15 3.11 -7.98
CA ILE A 82 -15.22 1.68 -7.76
C ILE A 82 -16.60 1.22 -8.21
N LYS A 83 -16.65 0.29 -9.17
CA LYS A 83 -17.90 -0.35 -9.58
C LYS A 83 -17.89 -1.80 -9.10
N TYR A 84 -19.03 -2.21 -8.58
CA TYR A 84 -19.31 -3.60 -8.22
C TYR A 84 -20.33 -4.13 -9.22
N ASP A 85 -19.96 -5.14 -9.99
CA ASP A 85 -20.86 -5.86 -10.91
C ASP A 85 -20.87 -7.34 -10.52
N GLY A 86 -21.87 -7.73 -9.73
CA GLY A 86 -21.90 -9.05 -9.09
C GLY A 86 -20.69 -9.27 -8.17
N HIS A 87 -19.80 -10.17 -8.59
CA HIS A 87 -18.55 -10.48 -7.88
C HIS A 87 -17.34 -9.71 -8.40
N GLU A 88 -17.48 -8.99 -9.52
CA GLU A 88 -16.39 -8.23 -10.11
C GLU A 88 -16.33 -6.82 -9.50
N ARG A 89 -15.12 -6.42 -9.12
CA ARG A 89 -14.82 -5.07 -8.65
C ARG A 89 -13.88 -4.41 -9.65
N SER A 90 -14.34 -3.35 -10.31
CA SER A 90 -13.47 -2.52 -11.16
C SER A 90 -13.14 -1.20 -10.49
N PHE A 91 -11.96 -0.68 -10.80
CA PHE A 91 -11.43 0.58 -10.27
C PHE A 91 -10.91 1.42 -11.42
N ARG A 92 -11.23 2.72 -11.43
CA ARG A 92 -10.57 3.69 -12.31
C ARG A 92 -10.46 5.06 -11.67
N TYR A 93 -9.41 5.79 -12.00
CA TYR A 93 -9.31 7.21 -11.68
C TYR A 93 -10.25 8.02 -12.58
N LEU A 94 -10.87 9.05 -12.03
CA LEU A 94 -11.78 9.95 -12.76
C LEU A 94 -11.08 11.22 -13.24
N ASN A 95 -9.94 11.55 -12.63
CA ASN A 95 -9.05 12.64 -12.99
C ASN A 95 -7.59 12.16 -12.91
N PRO A 96 -6.65 12.84 -13.61
CA PRO A 96 -5.23 12.50 -13.56
C PRO A 96 -4.68 12.52 -12.14
N ARG A 97 -3.81 11.56 -11.83
CA ARG A 97 -3.07 11.50 -10.56
C ARG A 97 -1.71 12.13 -10.74
N ASP A 98 -1.43 13.17 -9.97
CA ASP A 98 -0.08 13.70 -9.86
C ASP A 98 0.86 12.65 -9.26
N PRO A 99 2.01 12.36 -9.89
CA PRO A 99 3.04 11.54 -9.29
C PRO A 99 3.37 12.03 -7.87
N LEU A 100 3.19 11.17 -6.90
CA LEU A 100 3.57 11.41 -5.52
C LEU A 100 4.90 10.71 -5.28
N THR A 101 5.94 11.52 -5.09
CA THR A 101 7.28 11.12 -4.66
C THR A 101 7.63 11.91 -3.42
N LEU A 102 8.61 11.44 -2.65
CA LEU A 102 9.02 12.11 -1.42
C LEU A 102 9.54 13.54 -1.68
N SER A 103 10.17 13.78 -2.83
CA SER A 103 10.62 15.10 -3.27
C SER A 103 9.50 16.12 -3.50
N CYS A 104 8.25 15.67 -3.67
CA CYS A 104 7.09 16.55 -3.79
C CYS A 104 6.52 16.99 -2.43
N ILE A 105 7.07 16.49 -1.31
CA ILE A 105 6.63 16.85 0.03
C ILE A 105 7.53 17.95 0.60
N PRO A 106 6.97 19.00 1.24
CA PRO A 106 7.77 20.06 1.86
C PRO A 106 8.90 19.50 2.73
N SER A 107 10.11 20.04 2.60
CA SER A 107 11.29 19.57 3.34
C SER A 107 11.16 19.73 4.85
N THR A 108 10.27 20.60 5.31
CA THR A 108 9.90 20.80 6.72
C THR A 108 8.96 19.73 7.27
N SER A 109 8.42 18.84 6.43
CA SER A 109 7.51 17.78 6.86
C SER A 109 8.24 16.69 7.64
N GLN A 110 7.61 16.22 8.71
CA GLN A 110 8.08 15.09 9.53
C GLN A 110 8.17 13.75 8.77
N ILE A 111 7.59 13.66 7.56
CA ILE A 111 7.73 12.44 6.74
C ILE A 111 9.19 12.11 6.43
N HIS A 112 10.05 13.13 6.30
CA HIS A 112 11.47 12.94 5.94
C HIS A 112 12.33 12.38 7.07
N SER A 113 11.82 12.39 8.31
CA SER A 113 12.45 11.75 9.47
C SER A 113 11.66 10.52 9.96
N ALA A 114 10.67 10.06 9.19
CA ALA A 114 9.85 8.93 9.57
C ALA A 114 10.69 7.65 9.66
N ARG A 115 10.46 6.88 10.73
CA ARG A 115 11.12 5.59 10.93
C ARG A 115 10.68 4.54 9.92
N TYR A 116 9.43 4.62 9.45
CA TYR A 116 8.83 3.71 8.48
C TYR A 116 8.21 4.52 7.36
N LEU A 117 8.45 4.12 6.12
CA LEU A 117 7.83 4.68 4.94
C LEU A 117 7.17 3.57 4.14
N HIS A 118 5.87 3.72 3.90
CA HIS A 118 5.10 2.79 3.11
C HIS A 118 4.74 3.42 1.77
N PHE A 119 5.26 2.85 0.69
CA PHE A 119 5.01 3.32 -0.68
C PHE A 119 4.01 2.41 -1.39
N CYS A 120 2.87 2.98 -1.80
CA CYS A 120 1.90 2.37 -2.71
C CYS A 120 1.94 3.09 -4.06
N CYS A 121 2.89 2.71 -4.93
CA CYS A 121 3.16 3.42 -6.18
C CYS A 121 3.79 2.52 -7.26
N PRO A 122 3.91 3.01 -8.51
CA PRO A 122 4.75 2.35 -9.51
C PRO A 122 6.22 2.30 -9.07
N PRO A 123 7.01 1.30 -9.53
CA PRO A 123 8.43 1.20 -9.18
C PRO A 123 9.24 2.45 -9.50
N SER A 124 8.92 3.17 -10.58
CA SER A 124 9.59 4.42 -10.96
C SER A 124 9.44 5.52 -9.89
N ASN A 125 8.24 5.69 -9.33
CA ASN A 125 8.00 6.64 -8.24
C ASN A 125 8.76 6.25 -6.96
N LEU A 126 8.87 4.95 -6.69
CA LEU A 126 9.66 4.45 -5.58
C LEU A 126 11.15 4.79 -5.79
N SER A 127 11.69 4.54 -6.98
CA SER A 127 13.09 4.88 -7.32
C SER A 127 13.41 6.34 -7.01
N SER A 128 12.60 7.28 -7.53
CA SER A 128 12.80 8.70 -7.25
C SER A 128 12.68 9.06 -5.76
N SER A 129 11.84 8.34 -5.02
CA SER A 129 11.69 8.57 -3.56
C SER A 129 12.86 8.00 -2.77
N LEU A 130 13.42 6.86 -3.19
CA LEU A 130 14.62 6.27 -2.60
C LEU A 130 15.84 7.17 -2.82
N GLU A 131 16.02 7.73 -4.01
CA GLU A 131 17.07 8.71 -4.30
C GLU A 131 16.96 9.94 -3.39
N HIS A 132 15.73 10.46 -3.21
CA HIS A 132 15.48 11.58 -2.29
C HIS A 132 15.80 11.23 -0.84
N LEU A 133 15.48 10.00 -0.40
CA LEU A 133 15.77 9.55 0.96
C LEU A 133 17.26 9.55 1.29
N LEU A 134 18.14 9.30 0.31
CA LEU A 134 19.59 9.36 0.52
C LEU A 134 20.10 10.75 0.91
N THR A 135 19.31 11.80 0.69
CA THR A 135 19.66 13.17 1.05
C THR A 135 19.36 13.53 2.51
N TYR A 136 18.63 12.67 3.24
CA TYR A 136 18.27 12.90 4.64
C TYR A 136 19.09 12.01 5.58
N PRO A 137 19.43 12.50 6.79
CA PRO A 137 20.16 11.70 7.76
C PRO A 137 19.26 10.62 8.37
N GLY A 138 19.80 9.41 8.47
CA GLY A 138 19.11 8.25 9.01
C GLY A 138 18.46 7.38 7.94
N ARG A 139 18.25 6.09 8.27
CA ARG A 139 17.63 5.13 7.36
C ARG A 139 16.20 4.86 7.82
N SER A 140 15.22 5.28 7.01
CA SER A 140 13.84 4.81 7.14
C SER A 140 13.73 3.36 6.69
N LEU A 141 12.89 2.58 7.37
CA LEU A 141 12.51 1.25 6.90
C LEU A 141 11.47 1.39 5.80
N VAL A 142 11.77 0.82 4.63
CA VAL A 142 10.95 0.96 3.42
C VAL A 142 10.08 -0.26 3.23
N VAL A 143 8.77 -0.04 3.28
CA VAL A 143 7.75 -1.00 2.85
C VAL A 143 7.27 -0.61 1.47
N TYR A 144 7.27 -1.55 0.53
CA TYR A 144 6.79 -1.33 -0.83
C TYR A 144 5.62 -2.25 -1.16
N GLU A 145 4.48 -1.67 -1.47
CA GLU A 145 3.31 -2.35 -2.02
C GLU A 145 3.12 -1.87 -3.47
N PRO A 146 3.24 -2.75 -4.48
CA PRO A 146 3.02 -2.36 -5.85
C PRO A 146 1.55 -2.00 -6.06
N ILE A 147 1.27 -1.09 -7.00
CA ILE A 147 -0.11 -0.82 -7.40
C ILE A 147 -0.51 -1.75 -8.56
N PRO A 148 -1.75 -2.26 -8.60
CA PRO A 148 -2.17 -3.21 -9.62
C PRO A 148 -1.91 -2.74 -11.05
N SER A 149 -2.14 -1.46 -11.34
CA SER A 149 -1.94 -0.88 -12.68
C SER A 149 -0.47 -0.78 -13.11
N ALA A 150 0.49 -0.96 -12.19
CA ALA A 150 1.93 -0.97 -12.47
C ALA A 150 2.52 -2.39 -12.45
N CYS A 151 1.69 -3.41 -12.22
CA CYS A 151 2.11 -4.80 -12.27
C CYS A 151 2.00 -5.26 -13.73
N SER A 152 3.07 -5.07 -14.48
CA SER A 152 3.20 -5.51 -15.87
C SER A 152 4.67 -5.81 -16.20
N PRO A 153 4.96 -6.58 -17.26
CA PRO A 153 6.33 -6.83 -17.71
C PRO A 153 7.10 -5.53 -18.03
N ASP A 154 6.41 -4.49 -18.52
CA ASP A 154 7.02 -3.17 -18.81
C ASP A 154 7.68 -2.53 -17.58
N HIS A 155 7.18 -2.84 -16.38
CA HIS A 155 7.71 -2.32 -15.13
C HIS A 155 8.69 -3.26 -14.43
N TYR A 156 8.97 -4.43 -15.00
CA TYR A 156 9.84 -5.45 -14.40
C TYR A 156 11.26 -4.94 -14.14
N SER A 157 11.88 -4.26 -15.12
CA SER A 157 13.23 -3.71 -14.94
C SER A 157 13.27 -2.70 -13.79
N ALA A 158 12.30 -1.79 -13.75
CA ALA A 158 12.23 -0.80 -12.69
C ALA A 158 11.99 -1.45 -11.31
N LEU A 159 11.19 -2.53 -11.26
CA LEU A 159 11.00 -3.31 -10.04
C LEU A 159 12.30 -3.96 -9.57
N ARG A 160 13.03 -4.62 -10.48
CA ARG A 160 14.33 -5.24 -10.19
C ARG A 160 15.31 -4.24 -9.57
N ASP A 161 15.34 -3.01 -10.07
CA ASP A 161 16.30 -2.00 -9.63
C ASP A 161 15.98 -1.46 -8.23
N VAL A 162 14.70 -1.43 -7.83
CA VAL A 162 14.28 -0.90 -6.52
C VAL A 162 14.25 -1.96 -5.41
N LEU A 163 13.97 -3.23 -5.71
CA LEU A 163 13.78 -4.29 -4.71
C LEU A 163 14.94 -4.46 -3.72
N PRO A 164 16.23 -4.39 -4.11
CA PRO A 164 17.35 -4.48 -3.16
C PRO A 164 17.38 -3.40 -2.07
N ASN A 165 16.73 -2.27 -2.36
CA ASN A 165 16.68 -1.10 -1.49
C ASN A 165 15.41 -1.06 -0.61
N VAL A 166 14.49 -1.99 -0.84
CA VAL A 166 13.28 -2.17 -0.03
C VAL A 166 13.57 -3.12 1.14
N ASP A 167 13.00 -2.83 2.30
CA ASP A 167 13.11 -3.71 3.47
C ASP A 167 12.00 -4.76 3.49
N ILE A 168 10.77 -4.39 3.12
CA ILE A 168 9.61 -5.30 3.01
C ILE A 168 8.90 -5.07 1.68
N PHE A 169 8.86 -6.09 0.82
CA PHE A 169 8.05 -6.10 -0.39
C PHE A 169 6.72 -6.79 -0.09
N SER A 170 5.59 -6.12 -0.32
CA SER A 170 4.26 -6.55 0.14
C SER A 170 3.21 -6.70 -0.98
N PRO A 171 3.49 -7.48 -2.05
CA PRO A 171 2.54 -7.67 -3.14
C PRO A 171 1.29 -8.46 -2.69
N ASN A 172 0.21 -8.33 -3.45
CA ASN A 172 -0.84 -9.33 -3.43
C ASN A 172 -0.47 -10.54 -4.33
N HIS A 173 -1.18 -11.64 -4.18
CA HIS A 173 -0.90 -12.87 -4.93
C HIS A 173 -1.05 -12.77 -6.46
N GLU A 174 -1.95 -11.92 -6.97
CA GLU A 174 -2.13 -11.69 -8.41
C GLU A 174 -0.96 -10.86 -8.96
N GLU A 175 -0.52 -9.85 -8.22
CA GLU A 175 0.57 -8.94 -8.60
C GLU A 175 1.90 -9.67 -8.81
N LEU A 176 2.17 -10.75 -8.05
CA LEU A 176 3.37 -11.58 -8.21
C LEU A 176 3.54 -12.11 -9.64
N GLU A 177 2.44 -12.48 -10.29
CA GLU A 177 2.48 -13.09 -11.63
C GLU A 177 2.52 -12.05 -12.74
N LEU A 178 1.93 -10.87 -12.48
CA LEU A 178 1.71 -9.84 -13.49
C LEU A 178 2.98 -9.11 -13.91
N PHE A 179 4.04 -9.13 -13.10
CA PHE A 179 5.34 -8.57 -13.48
C PHE A 179 6.11 -9.43 -14.49
N PHE A 180 5.68 -10.67 -14.75
CA PHE A 180 6.35 -11.58 -15.67
C PHE A 180 5.52 -11.80 -16.93
N ASP A 181 6.21 -11.93 -18.06
CA ASP A 181 5.60 -12.36 -19.31
C ASP A 181 4.97 -13.75 -19.15
N ILE A 182 3.91 -14.03 -19.91
CA ILE A 182 3.15 -15.29 -19.80
C ILE A 182 4.07 -16.51 -19.94
N SER A 183 5.07 -16.45 -20.82
CA SER A 183 6.06 -17.52 -21.02
C SER A 183 7.03 -17.72 -19.85
N GLU A 184 7.17 -16.71 -18.99
CA GLU A 184 8.08 -16.73 -17.84
C GLU A 184 7.37 -17.06 -16.53
N ARG A 185 6.03 -17.11 -16.53
CA ARG A 185 5.24 -17.46 -15.36
C ARG A 185 5.49 -18.90 -14.93
N ILE A 186 5.53 -19.12 -13.63
CA ILE A 186 5.80 -20.45 -13.07
C ILE A 186 4.53 -21.32 -13.19
N PRO A 187 4.58 -22.45 -13.89
CA PRO A 187 3.43 -23.35 -14.03
C PRO A 187 3.33 -24.22 -12.77
N HIS A 188 2.57 -23.76 -11.78
CA HIS A 188 2.13 -24.59 -10.66
C HIS A 188 0.61 -24.65 -10.62
N GLU A 189 0.07 -25.87 -10.60
CA GLU A 189 -1.36 -26.12 -10.38
C GLU A 189 -1.77 -25.80 -8.94
N ASP A 190 -0.88 -26.04 -7.97
CA ASP A 190 -1.09 -25.69 -6.57
C ASP A 190 -0.79 -24.21 -6.30
N PHE A 191 -1.78 -23.51 -5.74
CA PHE A 191 -1.71 -22.08 -5.45
C PHE A 191 -0.61 -21.71 -4.46
N TYR A 192 -0.45 -22.50 -3.38
CA TYR A 192 0.49 -22.20 -2.31
C TYR A 192 1.93 -22.41 -2.78
N GLN A 193 2.20 -23.55 -3.43
CA GLN A 193 3.50 -23.84 -4.04
C GLN A 193 3.88 -22.81 -5.10
N ARG A 194 2.89 -22.29 -5.85
CA ARG A 194 3.14 -21.24 -6.84
C ARG A 194 3.66 -19.96 -6.19
N ILE A 195 3.00 -19.48 -5.14
CA ILE A 195 3.39 -18.28 -4.40
C ILE A 195 4.76 -18.46 -3.74
N GLU A 196 4.97 -19.60 -3.08
CA GLU A 196 6.26 -19.95 -2.48
C GLU A 196 7.37 -19.89 -3.53
N SER A 197 7.14 -20.50 -4.71
CA SER A 197 8.13 -20.53 -5.79
C SER A 197 8.45 -19.14 -6.34
N TYR A 198 7.45 -18.27 -6.53
CA TYR A 198 7.70 -16.88 -6.93
C TYR A 198 8.57 -16.14 -5.91
N CYS A 199 8.28 -16.30 -4.61
CA CYS A 199 9.07 -15.67 -3.57
C CYS A 199 10.51 -16.18 -3.55
N GLU A 200 10.69 -17.52 -3.49
CA GLU A 200 11.98 -18.16 -3.29
C GLU A 200 12.91 -18.11 -4.50
N THR A 201 12.35 -18.20 -5.71
CA THR A 201 13.13 -18.38 -6.96
C THR A 201 13.10 -17.18 -7.88
N ARG A 202 12.23 -16.19 -7.65
CA ARG A 202 12.16 -14.98 -8.48
C ARG A 202 12.47 -13.74 -7.65
N TYR A 203 11.62 -13.42 -6.69
CA TYR A 203 11.70 -12.11 -6.03
C TYR A 203 12.92 -11.97 -5.10
N HIS A 204 13.33 -13.05 -4.43
CA HIS A 204 14.59 -13.02 -3.69
C HIS A 204 15.81 -12.88 -4.61
N ASP A 205 15.79 -13.44 -5.81
CA ASP A 205 16.87 -13.28 -6.80
C ASP A 205 16.93 -11.85 -7.36
N LEU A 206 15.81 -11.12 -7.31
CA LEU A 206 15.75 -9.68 -7.57
C LEU A 206 16.20 -8.83 -6.37
N GLY A 207 16.61 -9.45 -5.27
CA GLY A 207 17.14 -8.76 -4.09
C GLY A 207 16.11 -8.38 -3.04
N ALA A 208 14.85 -8.82 -3.15
CA ALA A 208 13.89 -8.66 -2.07
C ALA A 208 14.41 -9.38 -0.81
N LYS A 209 14.35 -8.72 0.35
CA LYS A 209 14.87 -9.27 1.62
C LYS A 209 13.78 -9.96 2.42
N THR A 210 12.64 -9.30 2.56
CA THR A 210 11.45 -9.83 3.20
C THR A 210 10.27 -9.61 2.27
N ILE A 211 9.51 -10.66 2.02
CA ILE A 211 8.35 -10.66 1.14
C ILE A 211 7.13 -11.04 1.97
N ILE A 212 6.07 -10.24 1.91
CA ILE A 212 4.78 -10.50 2.55
C ILE A 212 3.71 -10.54 1.46
N VAL A 213 3.27 -11.73 1.09
CA VAL A 213 2.25 -11.91 0.06
C VAL A 213 0.87 -11.90 0.70
N ARG A 214 0.03 -10.96 0.26
CA ARG A 214 -1.36 -10.86 0.70
C ARG A 214 -2.24 -11.70 -0.23
N ALA A 215 -2.72 -12.83 0.29
CA ALA A 215 -3.50 -13.81 -0.48
C ALA A 215 -5.01 -13.82 -0.11
N GLY A 216 -5.50 -12.78 0.56
CA GLY A 216 -6.93 -12.62 0.84
C GLY A 216 -7.52 -13.78 1.65
N SER A 217 -8.49 -14.50 1.08
CA SER A 217 -9.06 -15.70 1.70
C SER A 217 -8.08 -16.88 1.79
N HIS A 218 -7.01 -16.84 1.00
CA HIS A 218 -5.92 -17.82 1.01
C HIS A 218 -4.78 -17.41 1.96
N GLU A 219 -5.12 -16.70 3.02
CA GLU A 219 -4.19 -16.37 4.10
C GLU A 219 -3.10 -15.36 3.67
N SER A 220 -1.98 -15.29 4.40
CA SER A 220 -0.81 -14.49 3.99
C SER A 220 0.45 -15.32 4.08
N PHE A 221 1.34 -15.17 3.12
CA PHE A 221 2.63 -15.87 3.10
C PHE A 221 3.75 -14.89 3.43
N ILE A 222 4.63 -15.28 4.34
CA ILE A 222 5.85 -14.53 4.66
C ILE A 222 7.03 -15.35 4.18
N SER A 223 7.94 -14.73 3.44
CA SER A 223 9.29 -15.25 3.23
C SER A 223 10.32 -14.21 3.67
N ASN A 224 11.12 -14.55 4.67
CA ASN A 224 12.04 -13.64 5.31
C ASN A 224 13.49 -14.13 5.19
N ARG A 225 14.34 -13.30 4.56
CA ARG A 225 15.80 -13.45 4.50
C ARG A 225 16.54 -12.36 5.30
N ASN A 226 15.83 -11.59 6.12
CA ASN A 226 16.40 -10.54 6.96
C ASN A 226 16.21 -10.81 8.45
N GLU A 227 17.29 -11.13 9.15
CA GLU A 227 17.30 -11.46 10.58
C GLU A 227 16.78 -10.30 11.45
N ALA A 228 16.89 -9.06 10.96
CA ALA A 228 16.39 -7.87 11.66
C ALA A 228 14.85 -7.88 11.84
N PHE A 229 14.12 -8.65 11.02
CA PHE A 229 12.67 -8.78 11.10
C PHE A 229 12.19 -10.08 11.77
N GLY A 230 13.11 -10.89 12.27
CA GLY A 230 12.80 -12.12 13.00
C GLY A 230 13.42 -13.37 12.36
N LYS A 231 12.75 -14.51 12.57
CA LYS A 231 13.24 -15.81 12.11
C LYS A 231 13.41 -15.81 10.58
N ILE A 232 14.55 -16.32 10.11
CA ILE A 232 14.77 -16.60 8.68
C ILE A 232 13.97 -17.83 8.27
N GLY A 233 13.33 -17.74 7.11
CA GLY A 233 12.51 -18.79 6.53
C GLY A 233 11.15 -18.27 6.09
N SER A 234 10.28 -19.21 5.76
CA SER A 234 9.01 -18.90 5.12
C SER A 234 7.87 -19.64 5.81
N GLU A 235 6.73 -18.97 5.98
CA GLU A 235 5.55 -19.54 6.64
C GLU A 235 4.25 -18.92 6.13
N TRP A 236 3.19 -19.73 6.15
CA TRP A 236 1.82 -19.27 5.95
C TRP A 236 1.21 -18.86 7.28
N LEU A 237 0.64 -17.66 7.31
CA LEU A 237 -0.11 -17.13 8.43
C LEU A 237 -1.61 -17.20 8.12
N PRO A 238 -2.40 -17.85 8.99
CA PRO A 238 -3.83 -18.07 8.76
C PRO A 238 -4.59 -16.73 8.73
N PRO A 239 -5.72 -16.67 8.02
CA PRO A 239 -6.52 -15.45 7.94
C PRO A 239 -7.13 -15.16 9.32
N TYR A 240 -7.24 -13.88 9.64
CA TYR A 240 -7.85 -13.43 10.90
C TYR A 240 -9.29 -13.94 11.06
N ARG A 241 -10.02 -14.12 9.95
CA ARG A 241 -11.41 -14.58 9.95
C ARG A 241 -11.54 -15.88 9.16
N THR A 242 -11.76 -16.99 9.86
CA THR A 242 -12.25 -18.23 9.26
C THR A 242 -13.78 -18.29 9.40
N PRO A 243 -14.51 -18.94 8.47
CA PRO A 243 -15.98 -19.07 8.56
C PRO A 243 -16.48 -19.77 9.84
N THR A 244 -15.62 -20.49 10.56
CA THR A 244 -16.03 -21.40 11.64
C THR A 244 -15.38 -21.18 13.01
N LYS A 245 -14.34 -20.33 13.17
CA LYS A 245 -13.73 -20.09 14.49
C LYS A 245 -13.29 -18.64 14.70
N ARG A 246 -13.87 -17.97 15.70
CA ARG A 246 -13.23 -16.84 16.41
C ARG A 246 -12.06 -17.42 17.21
N LEU A 247 -10.82 -17.16 16.81
CA LEU A 247 -9.65 -17.47 17.64
C LEU A 247 -9.75 -16.69 18.96
N ARG A 248 -9.72 -17.41 20.08
CA ARG A 248 -9.65 -16.83 21.44
C ARG A 248 -8.19 -16.52 21.75
N TRP A 249 -7.94 -15.27 22.13
CA TRP A 249 -6.63 -14.75 22.50
C TRP A 249 -6.12 -15.40 23.80
N SER A 250 -4.92 -15.97 23.76
CA SER A 250 -4.08 -16.20 24.94
C SER A 250 -2.69 -15.63 24.68
N ARG A 251 -2.31 -14.65 25.51
CA ARG A 251 -1.07 -13.86 25.58
C ARG A 251 0.16 -14.47 24.89
N ILE A 252 0.84 -13.71 24.02
CA ILE A 252 2.32 -13.69 23.79
C ILE A 252 2.70 -12.38 23.06
N GLN A 253 3.96 -11.96 23.26
CA GLN A 253 4.61 -10.65 23.13
C GLN A 253 4.56 -9.94 21.76
N LEU A 254 4.72 -8.61 21.81
CA LEU A 254 4.85 -7.67 20.69
C LEU A 254 5.87 -8.13 19.64
N ALA A 255 5.39 -8.46 18.45
CA ALA A 255 6.08 -8.27 17.19
C ALA A 255 5.22 -7.30 16.36
N LEU A 256 5.86 -6.32 15.70
CA LEU A 256 5.17 -5.33 14.86
C LEU A 256 4.38 -6.04 13.75
N GLY A 257 3.08 -6.24 13.98
CA GLY A 257 2.14 -6.70 12.97
C GLY A 257 1.69 -5.53 12.12
N ILE A 258 2.30 -5.37 10.95
CA ILE A 258 1.61 -4.76 9.81
C ILE A 258 1.04 -5.93 9.02
N VAL A 259 -0.23 -6.22 9.28
CA VAL A 259 -1.07 -7.10 8.46
C VAL A 259 -2.29 -6.25 8.12
N PHE A 260 -2.56 -6.09 6.83
CA PHE A 260 -3.80 -5.48 6.35
C PHE A 260 -5.01 -6.37 6.65
#